data_AF-A0A5C7SJQ3-F1
#
_entry.id   AF-A0A5C7SJQ3-F1
#
_cell.length_a   1.000
_cell.length_b   1.000
_cell.length_c   1.000
_cell.angle_alpha   90.00
_cell.angle_beta   90.00
_cell.angle_gamma   90.00
#
_symmetry.space_group_name_H-M   'P 1'
#
loop_
_entity.id
_entity.type
_entity.pdbx_description
1 polymer ?
#
loop_
_entity_poly.entity_id
_entity_poly.type
_entity_poly.pdbx_seq_one_letter_code
_entity_poly.pdbx_strand_id
1 'polypeptide(L)'
;LSARYISDRKLPDKAIDVIDETGAAQMLLPPSKRRKLITEKEIEATIATMARIPPKTVSKDDEMVLANLEQELRSVVYGQDTAIEALSTSIKLARAGLREPNKPIGCYVFSGPTGVGKTEVAKQLASSLGVELLRFDMSEYMERHTVSRLLGAPPGYVGFDQGGLLTDGVDQHPHSVVLLDEIEKAHPDIFNILLQVMDHGALTDHNGKKIDFRNVILIMTTNAGASEMAKAAIGFGSSKRTGEDEEALNRLFTPEFRNRLDAVIPFAPLPTTVIHKVVQKFIMQLEAQLSERNVTFDLHEDAIAWLSEKGYDDKMGARPLARVIQENIKKPLANEILFGKLKKGGVVTVTVGKKEDGSTGILLDAIADTAPIRPKPEAEVGDVPAEVEEDDGDTVKTRSRVGKAATAADNRRSAKASSPSESDEPEGKSPRKGGGTVPKVPRK
;
A
#
# COMPACT_ATOMS: atom_id res chain seq x y z
N LEU A 1 17.27 29.52 9.46
CA LEU A 1 16.56 28.26 9.15
C LEU A 1 15.13 28.51 8.69
N SER A 2 14.28 29.20 9.47
CA SER A 2 12.87 29.51 9.12
C SER A 2 12.68 30.10 7.71
N ALA A 3 13.56 30.98 7.24
CA ALA A 3 13.51 31.54 5.89
C ALA A 3 13.52 30.50 4.76
N ARG A 4 14.14 29.34 4.98
CA ARG A 4 14.28 28.29 3.97
C ARG A 4 13.08 27.34 3.92
N TYR A 5 12.38 27.15 5.04
CA TYR A 5 11.41 26.07 5.23
C TYR A 5 9.99 26.54 5.51
N ILE A 6 9.82 27.73 6.08
CA ILE A 6 8.52 28.33 6.37
C ILE A 6 8.31 29.42 5.31
N SER A 7 7.58 29.07 4.25
CA SER A 7 7.36 29.89 3.05
C SER A 7 6.11 30.76 3.13
N ASP A 8 5.15 30.38 3.97
CA ASP A 8 3.86 31.06 4.19
C ASP A 8 3.97 32.33 5.04
N ARG A 9 5.10 32.52 5.76
CA ARG A 9 5.35 33.67 6.64
C ARG A 9 6.60 34.47 6.26
N LYS A 10 6.62 35.75 6.66
CA LYS A 10 7.75 36.67 6.46
C LYS A 10 8.66 36.75 7.68
N LEU A 11 9.92 37.10 7.46
CA LEU A 11 10.82 37.48 8.56
C LEU A 11 10.47 38.90 9.03
N PRO A 12 10.64 39.21 10.33
CA PRO A 12 11.22 38.37 11.38
C PRO A 12 10.24 37.39 12.04
N ASP A 13 8.93 37.56 11.87
CA ASP A 13 7.87 36.85 12.61
C ASP A 13 8.06 35.34 12.64
N LYS A 14 8.30 34.71 11.48
CA LYS A 14 8.52 33.25 11.42
C LYS A 14 9.75 32.74 12.17
N ALA A 15 10.73 33.60 12.45
CA ALA A 15 11.86 33.23 13.29
C ALA A 15 11.48 33.29 14.77
N ILE A 16 10.64 34.26 15.15
CA ILE A 16 10.13 34.40 16.51
C ILE A 16 9.19 33.23 16.83
N ASP A 17 8.26 32.91 15.93
CA ASP A 17 7.32 31.79 16.09
C ASP A 17 8.07 30.46 16.33
N VAL A 18 9.14 30.22 15.58
CA VAL A 18 9.97 29.02 15.75
C VAL A 18 10.63 28.99 17.12
N ILE A 19 11.16 30.12 17.60
CA ILE A 19 11.80 30.20 18.92
C ILE A 19 10.76 29.97 20.03
N ASP A 20 9.60 30.59 19.91
CA ASP A 20 8.51 30.47 20.88
C ASP A 20 7.98 29.03 20.95
N GLU A 21 7.68 28.43 19.80
CA GLU A 21 7.24 27.03 19.70
C GLU A 21 8.31 26.07 20.24
N THR A 22 9.60 26.33 19.98
CA THR A 22 10.70 25.50 20.53
C THR A 22 10.74 25.60 22.05
N GLY A 23 10.55 26.81 22.61
CA GLY A 23 10.47 27.04 24.04
C GLY A 23 9.27 26.34 24.68
N ALA A 24 8.10 26.45 24.05
CA ALA A 24 6.87 25.78 24.47
C ALA A 24 7.03 24.26 24.44
N ALA A 25 7.59 23.69 23.36
CA ALA A 25 7.87 22.27 23.22
C ALA A 25 8.78 21.74 24.34
N GLN A 26 9.79 22.52 24.76
CA GLN A 26 10.62 22.15 25.92
C GLN A 26 9.86 22.21 27.24
N MET A 27 8.93 23.15 27.40
CA MET A 27 8.12 23.25 28.62
C MET A 27 7.11 22.10 28.75
N LEU A 28 6.66 21.50 27.64
CA LEU A 28 5.83 20.30 27.64
C LEU A 28 6.57 19.04 28.11
N LEU A 29 7.91 19.01 28.01
CA LEU A 29 8.70 17.89 28.52
C LEU A 29 8.74 17.87 30.06
N PRO A 30 8.87 16.69 30.70
CA PRO A 30 9.11 16.61 32.14
C PRO A 30 10.35 17.41 32.55
N PRO A 31 10.37 18.06 33.74
CA PRO A 31 11.49 18.91 34.17
C PRO A 31 12.88 18.27 34.05
N SER A 32 12.97 16.96 34.25
CA SER A 32 14.22 16.18 34.14
C SER A 32 14.76 16.02 32.72
N LYS A 33 13.91 16.18 31.69
CA LYS A 33 14.27 16.04 30.27
C LYS A 33 14.39 17.38 29.54
N ARG A 34 14.04 18.50 30.19
CA ARG A 34 14.11 19.84 29.59
C ARG A 34 15.56 20.25 29.39
N ARG A 35 15.87 20.81 28.23
CA ARG A 35 17.17 21.42 28.00
C ARG A 35 17.17 22.87 28.47
N LYS A 36 18.24 23.25 29.19
CA LYS A 36 18.48 24.63 29.62
C LYS A 36 18.99 25.52 28.47
N LEU A 37 19.67 24.93 27.50
CA LEU A 37 20.19 25.60 26.31
C LEU A 37 19.56 24.96 25.07
N ILE A 38 18.89 25.78 24.27
CA ILE A 38 18.33 25.39 22.97
C ILE A 38 19.46 25.45 21.95
N THR A 39 19.71 24.34 21.28
CA THR A 39 20.69 24.22 20.20
C THR A 39 19.99 24.19 18.85
N GLU A 40 20.78 24.18 17.77
CA GLU A 40 20.24 24.09 16.41
C GLU A 40 19.33 22.87 16.21
N LYS A 41 19.62 21.74 16.88
CA LYS A 41 18.83 20.50 16.76
C LYS A 41 17.37 20.67 17.20
N GLU A 42 17.12 21.39 18.29
CA GLU A 42 15.74 21.62 18.77
C GLU A 42 14.99 22.59 17.86
N ILE A 43 15.71 23.58 17.31
CA ILE A 43 15.16 24.51 16.31
C ILE A 43 14.82 23.76 15.02
N GLU A 44 15.68 22.87 14.55
CA GLU A 44 15.45 22.03 13.37
C GLU A 44 14.24 21.10 13.57
N ALA A 45 14.10 20.46 14.73
CA ALA A 45 12.96 19.61 15.04
C ALA A 45 11.65 20.42 15.06
N THR A 46 11.66 21.61 15.64
CA THR A 46 10.48 22.49 15.68
C THR A 46 10.11 22.99 14.30
N ILE A 47 11.09 23.41 13.49
CA ILE A 47 10.85 23.80 12.09
C ILE A 47 10.32 22.60 11.28
N ALA A 48 10.84 21.40 11.51
CA ALA A 48 10.35 20.19 10.87
C ALA A 48 8.86 19.96 11.18
N THR A 49 8.45 20.10 12.44
CA THR A 49 7.04 20.00 12.84
C THR A 49 6.19 21.12 12.25
N MET A 50 6.62 22.38 12.37
CA MET A 50 5.86 23.56 11.90
C MET A 50 5.69 23.59 10.38
N ALA A 51 6.77 23.32 9.65
CA ALA A 51 6.77 23.27 8.19
C ALA A 51 6.29 21.91 7.65
N ARG A 52 5.99 20.95 8.53
CA ARG A 52 5.67 19.55 8.21
C ARG A 52 6.77 18.85 7.40
N ILE A 53 8.01 19.34 7.42
CA ILE A 53 9.13 18.79 6.66
C ILE A 53 9.86 17.77 7.52
N PRO A 54 10.04 16.51 7.07
CA PRO A 54 10.99 15.61 7.72
C PRO A 54 12.35 16.31 7.85
N PRO A 55 13.08 16.13 8.96
CA PRO A 55 14.40 16.75 9.12
C PRO A 55 15.27 16.51 7.89
N LYS A 56 16.09 17.50 7.51
CA LYS A 56 16.86 17.48 6.25
C LYS A 56 17.78 16.27 6.10
N THR A 57 18.23 15.73 7.22
CA THR A 57 18.81 14.40 7.30
C THR A 57 17.66 13.41 7.33
N VAL A 58 17.66 12.50 6.35
CA VAL A 58 16.98 11.21 6.43
C VAL A 58 17.02 10.79 7.90
N SER A 59 15.86 10.82 8.59
CA SER A 59 15.79 10.29 9.94
C SER A 59 16.29 8.85 9.88
N LYS A 60 16.82 8.30 10.98
CA LYS A 60 17.11 6.85 11.00
C LYS A 60 15.89 6.04 10.57
N ASP A 61 14.70 6.55 10.86
CA ASP A 61 13.43 5.96 10.45
C ASP A 61 13.22 6.05 8.93
N ASP A 62 13.44 7.22 8.31
CA ASP A 62 13.34 7.41 6.85
C ASP A 62 14.38 6.56 6.09
N GLU A 63 15.57 6.36 6.67
CA GLU A 63 16.64 5.57 6.04
C GLU A 63 16.23 4.11 5.96
N MET A 64 15.64 3.59 7.04
CA MET A 64 15.08 2.24 7.05
C MET A 64 13.91 2.10 6.09
N VAL A 65 12.99 3.07 6.05
CA VAL A 65 11.87 3.07 5.09
C VAL A 65 12.41 3.03 3.67
N LEU A 66 13.36 3.88 3.31
CA LEU A 66 13.94 3.91 1.96
C LEU A 66 14.75 2.66 1.63
N ALA A 67 15.44 2.07 2.61
CA ALA A 67 16.17 0.82 2.43
C ALA A 67 15.22 -0.33 2.09
N ASN A 68 14.06 -0.40 2.76
CA ASN A 68 13.08 -1.47 2.61
C ASN A 68 12.00 -1.19 1.57
N LEU A 69 11.91 0.02 1.03
CA LEU A 69 10.85 0.45 0.11
C LEU A 69 10.60 -0.53 -1.04
N GLU A 70 11.67 -1.02 -1.67
CA GLU A 70 11.56 -1.97 -2.78
C GLU A 70 10.93 -3.30 -2.35
N GLN A 71 11.32 -3.81 -1.18
CA GLN A 71 10.78 -5.04 -0.60
C GLN A 71 9.32 -4.87 -0.18
N GLU A 72 8.98 -3.74 0.44
CA GLU A 72 7.62 -3.38 0.82
C GLU A 72 6.70 -3.32 -0.40
N LEU A 73 7.12 -2.62 -1.46
CA LEU A 73 6.36 -2.55 -2.72
C LEU A 73 6.18 -3.93 -3.36
N ARG A 74 7.23 -4.75 -3.42
CA ARG A 74 7.16 -6.13 -3.96
C ARG A 74 6.26 -7.07 -3.16
N SER A 75 6.09 -6.82 -1.87
CA SER A 75 5.21 -7.63 -1.02
C SER A 75 3.72 -7.44 -1.34
N VAL A 76 3.35 -6.29 -1.94
CA VAL A 76 1.95 -5.93 -2.20
C VAL A 76 1.63 -5.84 -3.70
N VAL A 77 2.63 -5.56 -4.55
CA VAL A 77 2.51 -5.44 -6.00
C VAL A 77 3.27 -6.58 -6.67
N TYR A 78 2.54 -7.43 -7.39
CA TYR A 78 3.10 -8.63 -8.00
C TYR A 78 3.36 -8.44 -9.50
N GLY A 79 4.50 -8.94 -9.98
CA GLY A 79 4.82 -9.05 -11.41
C GLY A 79 5.36 -7.79 -12.09
N GLN A 80 5.70 -6.76 -11.31
CA GLN A 80 6.20 -5.47 -11.82
C GLN A 80 7.58 -5.14 -11.24
N ASP A 81 8.45 -6.14 -11.12
CA ASP A 81 9.72 -6.01 -10.39
C ASP A 81 10.64 -4.95 -10.98
N THR A 82 10.71 -4.86 -12.31
CA THR A 82 11.51 -3.85 -13.03
C THR A 82 10.97 -2.43 -12.78
N ALA A 83 9.65 -2.26 -12.75
CA ALA A 83 9.02 -0.97 -12.46
C ALA A 83 9.31 -0.52 -11.02
N ILE A 84 9.18 -1.45 -10.07
CA ILE A 84 9.43 -1.19 -8.64
C ILE A 84 10.90 -0.86 -8.39
N GLU A 85 11.83 -1.59 -9.02
CA GLU A 85 13.27 -1.36 -8.91
C GLU A 85 13.67 0.02 -9.47
N ALA A 86 13.18 0.36 -10.67
CA ALA A 86 13.45 1.66 -11.31
C ALA A 86 12.91 2.83 -10.46
N LEU A 87 11.67 2.71 -9.97
CA LEU A 87 11.05 3.72 -9.11
C LEU A 87 11.81 3.87 -7.78
N SER A 88 12.11 2.75 -7.11
CA SER A 88 12.81 2.74 -5.83
C SER A 88 14.21 3.35 -5.95
N THR A 89 14.94 3.00 -7.01
CA THR A 89 16.27 3.55 -7.29
C THR A 89 16.21 5.06 -7.51
N SER A 90 15.26 5.54 -8.31
CA SER A 90 15.11 6.98 -8.57
C SER A 90 14.73 7.77 -7.31
N ILE A 91 13.85 7.22 -6.47
CA ILE A 91 13.46 7.87 -5.20
C ILE A 91 14.64 7.92 -4.22
N LYS A 92 15.43 6.84 -4.11
CA LYS A 92 16.65 6.80 -3.29
C LYS A 92 17.65 7.88 -3.73
N LEU A 93 17.86 8.04 -5.03
CA LEU A 93 18.74 9.09 -5.58
C LEU A 93 18.26 10.50 -5.23
N ALA A 94 16.95 10.77 -5.35
CA ALA A 94 16.38 12.07 -4.99
C ALA A 94 16.54 12.37 -3.49
N ARG A 95 16.32 11.37 -2.63
CA ARG A 95 16.43 11.50 -1.16
C ARG A 95 17.88 11.56 -0.66
N ALA A 96 18.84 11.04 -1.42
CA ALA A 96 20.28 11.19 -1.14
C ALA A 96 20.81 12.63 -1.30
N GLY A 97 19.97 13.58 -1.71
CA GLY A 97 20.35 14.98 -1.88
C GLY A 97 21.18 15.26 -3.13
N LEU A 98 21.22 14.31 -4.07
CA LEU A 98 21.90 14.45 -5.37
C LEU A 98 21.05 15.22 -6.40
N ARG A 99 20.02 15.93 -5.95
CA ARG A 99 19.05 16.64 -6.78
C ARG A 99 19.09 18.15 -6.51
N GLU A 100 18.68 18.92 -7.51
CA GLU A 100 18.48 20.36 -7.36
C GLU A 100 17.37 20.67 -6.32
N PRO A 101 17.60 21.62 -5.39
CA PRO A 101 16.70 21.89 -4.27
C PRO A 101 15.40 22.62 -4.66
N ASN A 102 15.28 23.07 -5.91
CA ASN A 102 14.13 23.82 -6.41
C ASN A 102 13.21 22.97 -7.30
N LYS A 103 13.37 21.65 -7.31
CA LYS A 103 12.54 20.71 -8.08
C LYS A 103 11.74 19.82 -7.14
N PRO A 104 10.64 19.21 -7.61
CA PRO A 104 9.94 18.17 -6.85
C PRO A 104 10.88 16.99 -6.50
N ILE A 105 10.46 16.14 -5.55
CA ILE A 105 11.22 14.94 -5.15
C ILE A 105 11.37 13.99 -6.34
N GLY A 106 10.35 13.90 -7.20
CA GLY A 106 10.30 12.96 -8.31
C GLY A 106 9.19 13.33 -9.29
N CYS A 107 9.44 13.21 -10.58
CA CYS A 107 8.49 13.39 -11.66
C CYS A 107 8.54 12.14 -12.55
N TYR A 108 7.51 11.31 -12.45
CA TYR A 108 7.47 9.98 -13.05
C TYR A 108 6.28 9.82 -13.98
N VAL A 109 6.48 9.11 -15.09
CA VAL A 109 5.39 8.61 -15.93
C VAL A 109 5.35 7.09 -15.84
N PHE A 110 4.21 6.55 -15.43
CA PHE A 110 3.92 5.11 -15.44
C PHE A 110 3.20 4.77 -16.73
N SER A 111 3.88 4.06 -17.63
CA SER A 111 3.33 3.62 -18.92
C SER A 111 2.97 2.13 -18.89
N GLY A 112 1.96 1.72 -19.65
CA GLY A 112 1.58 0.30 -19.78
C GLY A 112 0.07 0.08 -19.85
N PRO A 113 -0.41 -1.17 -19.92
CA PRO A 113 -1.84 -1.47 -20.03
C PRO A 113 -2.67 -1.07 -18.81
N THR A 114 -4.00 -1.13 -18.94
CA THR A 114 -4.88 -0.93 -17.79
C THR A 114 -4.86 -2.15 -16.87
N GLY A 115 -5.08 -1.96 -15.57
CA GLY A 115 -5.24 -3.07 -14.63
C GLY A 115 -3.96 -3.87 -14.32
N VAL A 116 -2.77 -3.34 -14.63
CA VAL A 116 -1.48 -4.00 -14.35
C VAL A 116 -0.81 -3.54 -13.04
N GLY A 117 -1.38 -2.55 -12.35
CA GLY A 117 -0.92 -2.12 -11.01
C GLY A 117 -0.30 -0.72 -10.91
N LYS A 118 -0.38 0.13 -11.95
CA LYS A 118 0.17 1.50 -11.94
C LYS A 118 -0.31 2.34 -10.75
N THR A 119 -1.63 2.49 -10.59
CA THR A 119 -2.26 3.21 -9.47
C THR A 119 -1.99 2.52 -8.13
N GLU A 120 -1.90 1.19 -8.11
CA GLU A 120 -1.59 0.43 -6.88
C GLU A 120 -0.18 0.74 -6.40
N VAL A 121 0.83 0.75 -7.28
CA VAL A 121 2.21 1.15 -6.91
C VAL A 121 2.25 2.56 -6.34
N ALA A 122 1.56 3.53 -6.95
CA ALA A 122 1.52 4.89 -6.44
C ALA A 122 0.88 4.98 -5.04
N LYS A 123 -0.20 4.23 -4.81
CA LYS A 123 -0.86 4.15 -3.51
C LYS A 123 0.02 3.49 -2.45
N GLN A 124 0.66 2.36 -2.80
CA GLN A 124 1.57 1.68 -1.88
C GLN A 124 2.81 2.52 -1.58
N LEU A 125 3.32 3.28 -2.55
CA LEU A 125 4.41 4.22 -2.34
C LEU A 125 4.03 5.29 -1.30
N ALA A 126 2.87 5.94 -1.47
CA ALA A 126 2.39 6.94 -0.51
C ALA A 126 2.25 6.35 0.90
N SER A 127 1.65 5.16 1.00
CA SER A 127 1.48 4.44 2.26
C SER A 127 2.82 4.07 2.92
N SER A 128 3.79 3.58 2.14
CA SER A 128 5.11 3.15 2.65
C SER A 128 5.92 4.36 3.14
N LEU A 129 5.80 5.50 2.45
CA LEU A 129 6.42 6.76 2.85
C LEU A 129 5.66 7.50 3.96
N GLY A 130 4.46 7.03 4.35
CA GLY A 130 3.62 7.69 5.35
C GLY A 130 3.12 9.08 4.94
N VAL A 131 2.93 9.31 3.63
CA VAL A 131 2.49 10.60 3.07
C VAL A 131 1.11 10.50 2.42
N GLU A 132 0.43 11.64 2.27
CA GLU A 132 -0.89 11.69 1.65
C GLU A 132 -0.83 11.38 0.14
N LEU A 133 -1.84 10.70 -0.38
CA LEU A 133 -2.02 10.48 -1.81
C LEU A 133 -3.08 11.44 -2.37
N LEU A 134 -2.66 12.44 -3.12
CA LEU A 134 -3.55 13.34 -3.84
C LEU A 134 -3.82 12.79 -5.25
N ARG A 135 -5.01 12.23 -5.49
CA ARG A 135 -5.35 11.59 -6.78
C ARG A 135 -6.31 12.43 -7.59
N PHE A 136 -5.99 12.63 -8.88
CA PHE A 136 -6.82 13.32 -9.85
C PHE A 136 -6.95 12.48 -11.12
N ASP A 137 -8.18 12.22 -11.56
CA ASP A 137 -8.47 11.56 -12.84
C ASP A 137 -8.51 12.60 -13.96
N MET A 138 -7.57 12.53 -14.90
CA MET A 138 -7.43 13.52 -15.97
C MET A 138 -8.58 13.47 -16.99
N SER A 139 -9.40 12.41 -16.98
CA SER A 139 -10.64 12.37 -17.75
C SER A 139 -11.67 13.41 -17.28
N GLU A 140 -11.59 13.87 -16.02
CA GLU A 140 -12.44 14.97 -15.51
C GLU A 140 -11.94 16.35 -15.98
N TYR A 141 -10.70 16.42 -16.47
CA TYR A 141 -10.00 17.66 -16.82
C TYR A 141 -9.70 17.78 -18.32
N MET A 142 -10.56 17.21 -19.16
CA MET A 142 -10.44 17.24 -20.63
C MET A 142 -10.72 18.61 -21.24
N GLU A 143 -11.50 19.45 -20.54
CA GLU A 143 -11.97 20.73 -21.06
C GLU A 143 -11.29 21.91 -20.35
N ARG A 144 -11.10 23.01 -21.08
CA ARG A 144 -10.44 24.21 -20.54
C ARG A 144 -11.08 24.74 -19.27
N HIS A 145 -12.41 24.66 -19.15
CA HIS A 145 -13.13 25.18 -18.00
C HIS A 145 -12.97 24.31 -16.74
N THR A 146 -12.68 23.02 -16.88
CA THR A 146 -12.42 22.12 -15.74
C THR A 146 -10.99 22.27 -15.22
N VAL A 147 -10.04 22.75 -16.03
CA VAL A 147 -8.68 23.13 -15.59
C VAL A 147 -8.74 24.18 -14.46
N SER A 148 -9.65 25.14 -14.54
CA SER A 148 -9.87 26.12 -13.48
C SER A 148 -10.31 25.50 -12.15
N ARG A 149 -10.99 24.34 -12.15
CA ARG A 149 -11.31 23.63 -10.89
C ARG A 149 -10.07 23.03 -10.25
N LEU A 150 -9.09 22.61 -11.04
CA LEU A 150 -7.84 22.03 -10.54
C LEU A 150 -6.93 23.10 -9.89
N LEU A 151 -6.91 24.32 -10.44
CA LEU A 151 -5.96 25.37 -10.05
C LEU A 151 -6.57 26.56 -9.30
N GLY A 152 -7.90 26.65 -9.30
CA GLY A 152 -8.67 27.82 -8.87
C GLY A 152 -9.15 28.61 -10.08
N ALA A 153 -10.32 29.25 -9.97
CA ALA A 153 -10.83 30.11 -11.03
C ALA A 153 -10.16 31.51 -10.95
N PRO A 154 -9.95 32.20 -12.08
CA PRO A 154 -9.49 33.58 -12.07
C PRO A 154 -10.55 34.56 -11.53
N PRO A 155 -10.14 35.76 -11.07
CA PRO A 155 -11.06 36.81 -10.64
C PRO A 155 -12.13 37.10 -11.69
N GLY A 156 -13.40 37.11 -11.28
CA GLY A 156 -14.55 37.38 -12.15
C GLY A 156 -15.22 36.14 -12.77
N TYR A 157 -14.75 34.92 -12.45
CA TYR A 157 -15.40 33.67 -12.85
C TYR A 157 -16.16 33.03 -11.67
N VAL A 158 -17.21 32.26 -11.96
CA VAL A 158 -17.95 31.50 -10.94
C VAL A 158 -17.00 30.49 -10.30
N GLY A 159 -16.90 30.51 -8.97
CA GLY A 159 -15.97 29.67 -8.22
C GLY A 159 -14.62 30.34 -7.93
N PHE A 160 -14.46 31.65 -8.18
CA PHE A 160 -13.26 32.41 -7.80
C PHE A 160 -12.89 32.27 -6.31
N ASP A 161 -13.88 32.27 -5.42
CA ASP A 161 -13.66 32.11 -3.99
C ASP A 161 -13.33 30.66 -3.57
N GLN A 162 -13.36 29.71 -4.50
CA GLN A 162 -12.94 28.32 -4.28
C GLN A 162 -11.51 28.16 -4.80
N GLY A 163 -10.60 27.73 -3.92
CA GLY A 163 -9.24 27.39 -4.30
C GLY A 163 -9.20 26.19 -5.25
N GLY A 164 -8.04 25.97 -5.86
CA GLY A 164 -7.85 24.84 -6.77
C GLY A 164 -7.69 23.54 -6.04
N LEU A 165 -8.29 22.46 -6.54
CA LEU A 165 -8.18 21.15 -5.89
C LEU A 165 -6.72 20.67 -5.76
N LEU A 166 -5.87 20.94 -6.76
CA LEU A 166 -4.45 20.59 -6.71
C LEU A 166 -3.66 21.56 -5.83
N THR A 167 -3.88 22.87 -5.99
CA THR A 167 -3.15 23.90 -5.25
C THR A 167 -3.46 23.83 -3.75
N ASP A 168 -4.72 23.69 -3.37
CA ASP A 168 -5.14 23.54 -1.97
C ASP A 168 -4.70 22.20 -1.39
N GLY A 169 -4.80 21.11 -2.17
CA GLY A 169 -4.37 19.78 -1.73
C GLY A 169 -2.89 19.75 -1.37
N VAL A 170 -2.04 20.31 -2.22
CA VAL A 170 -0.58 20.38 -1.97
C VAL A 170 -0.25 21.39 -0.87
N ASP A 171 -0.98 22.50 -0.75
CA ASP A 171 -0.79 23.45 0.35
C ASP A 171 -1.10 22.81 1.72
N GLN A 172 -2.18 22.03 1.79
CA GLN A 172 -2.55 21.28 3.00
C GLN A 172 -1.61 20.10 3.27
N HIS A 173 -1.11 19.46 2.21
CA HIS A 173 -0.21 18.30 2.29
C HIS A 173 1.07 18.53 1.45
N PRO A 174 2.03 19.36 1.94
CA PRO A 174 3.25 19.68 1.19
C PRO A 174 4.13 18.45 0.91
N HIS A 175 3.99 17.41 1.74
CA HIS A 175 4.61 16.09 1.57
C HIS A 175 3.53 15.13 1.13
N SER A 176 3.48 14.88 -0.17
CA SER A 176 2.45 14.06 -0.78
C SER A 176 2.96 13.39 -2.05
N VAL A 177 2.28 12.30 -2.41
CA VAL A 177 2.33 11.76 -3.75
C VAL A 177 1.14 12.34 -4.51
N VAL A 178 1.41 13.10 -5.56
CA VAL A 178 0.37 13.59 -6.49
C VAL A 178 0.28 12.61 -7.64
N LEU A 179 -0.87 11.96 -7.79
CA LEU A 179 -1.18 11.00 -8.85
C LEU A 179 -2.15 11.61 -9.85
N LEU A 180 -1.69 11.78 -11.09
CA LEU A 180 -2.49 12.21 -12.23
C LEU A 180 -2.77 11.00 -13.12
N ASP A 181 -3.96 10.41 -12.98
CA ASP A 181 -4.34 9.22 -13.73
C ASP A 181 -4.80 9.57 -15.15
N GLU A 182 -4.43 8.74 -16.13
CA GLU A 182 -4.78 8.88 -17.56
C GLU A 182 -4.41 10.24 -18.18
N ILE A 183 -3.16 10.67 -17.98
CA ILE A 183 -2.67 11.99 -18.41
C ILE A 183 -2.86 12.29 -19.90
N GLU A 184 -2.98 11.28 -20.76
CA GLU A 184 -3.33 11.45 -22.17
C GLU A 184 -4.71 12.06 -22.43
N LYS A 185 -5.60 12.07 -21.42
CA LYS A 185 -6.93 12.68 -21.50
C LYS A 185 -6.94 14.14 -21.06
N ALA A 186 -5.90 14.60 -20.36
CA ALA A 186 -5.82 15.96 -19.84
C ALA A 186 -5.91 17.02 -20.95
N HIS A 187 -6.54 18.15 -20.64
CA HIS A 187 -6.45 19.34 -21.47
C HIS A 187 -4.98 19.80 -21.61
N PRO A 188 -4.51 20.26 -22.78
CA PRO A 188 -3.13 20.69 -23.01
C PRO A 188 -2.59 21.73 -22.01
N ASP A 189 -3.45 22.62 -21.50
CA ASP A 189 -3.05 23.62 -20.50
C ASP A 189 -2.46 22.98 -19.24
N ILE A 190 -2.91 21.78 -18.86
CA ILE A 190 -2.37 21.04 -17.70
C ILE A 190 -0.89 20.73 -17.90
N PHE A 191 -0.46 20.35 -19.11
CA PHE A 191 0.95 20.08 -19.40
C PHE A 191 1.83 21.32 -19.18
N ASN A 192 1.35 22.50 -19.57
CA ASN A 192 2.07 23.76 -19.37
C ASN A 192 2.27 24.07 -17.88
N ILE A 193 1.25 23.78 -17.07
CA ILE A 193 1.32 23.95 -15.61
C ILE A 193 2.28 22.95 -14.98
N LEU A 194 2.23 21.69 -15.43
CA LEU A 194 3.14 20.66 -14.95
C LEU A 194 4.59 21.00 -15.30
N LEU A 195 4.88 21.56 -16.48
CA LEU A 195 6.21 22.08 -16.81
C LEU A 195 6.68 23.12 -15.79
N GLN A 196 5.83 24.08 -15.42
CA GLN A 196 6.16 25.07 -14.39
C GLN A 196 6.47 24.42 -13.03
N VAL A 197 5.67 23.42 -12.63
CA VAL A 197 5.88 22.67 -11.39
C VAL A 197 7.19 21.89 -11.41
N MET A 198 7.50 21.20 -12.51
CA MET A 198 8.72 20.41 -12.66
C MET A 198 9.99 21.29 -12.69
N ASP A 199 9.88 22.52 -13.18
CA ASP A 199 11.00 23.44 -13.34
C ASP A 199 11.36 24.21 -12.06
N HIS A 200 10.34 24.64 -11.34
CA HIS A 200 10.49 25.58 -10.23
C HIS A 200 10.04 25.02 -8.89
N GLY A 201 9.48 23.80 -8.88
CA GLY A 201 8.95 23.17 -7.67
C GLY A 201 7.90 24.04 -7.00
N ALA A 202 7.21 24.88 -7.76
CA ALA A 202 6.23 25.82 -7.24
C ALA A 202 5.20 26.19 -8.30
N LEU A 203 3.98 26.41 -7.84
CA LEU A 203 2.86 26.87 -8.66
C LEU A 203 2.25 28.10 -8.02
N THR A 204 1.86 29.10 -8.81
CA THR A 204 1.11 30.25 -8.29
C THR A 204 -0.35 30.07 -8.69
N ASP A 205 -1.25 30.07 -7.71
CA ASP A 205 -2.68 30.02 -7.97
C ASP A 205 -3.18 31.34 -8.56
N HIS A 206 -4.46 31.38 -8.94
CA HIS A 206 -5.08 32.58 -9.50
C HIS A 206 -5.29 33.71 -8.48
N ASN A 207 -5.18 33.41 -7.18
CA ASN A 207 -5.23 34.38 -6.09
C ASN A 207 -3.85 34.97 -5.76
N GLY A 208 -2.80 34.56 -6.50
CA GLY A 208 -1.42 35.00 -6.29
C GLY A 208 -0.71 34.28 -5.14
N LYS A 209 -1.31 33.24 -4.56
CA LYS A 209 -0.71 32.40 -3.53
C LYS A 209 0.27 31.43 -4.20
N LYS A 210 1.50 31.40 -3.68
CA LYS A 210 2.55 30.49 -4.16
C LYS A 210 2.51 29.18 -3.36
N ILE A 211 2.25 28.08 -4.06
CA ILE A 211 2.22 26.71 -3.53
C ILE A 211 3.57 26.04 -3.80
N ASP A 212 4.07 25.30 -2.81
CA ASP A 212 5.38 24.64 -2.84
C ASP A 212 5.24 23.15 -3.17
N PHE A 213 5.88 22.71 -4.25
CA PHE A 213 5.90 21.33 -4.75
C PHE A 213 7.26 20.65 -4.53
N ARG A 214 8.24 21.29 -3.89
CA ARG A 214 9.59 20.73 -3.71
C ARG A 214 9.61 19.41 -2.94
N ASN A 215 8.61 19.18 -2.09
CA ASN A 215 8.49 17.95 -1.30
C ASN A 215 7.43 16.98 -1.84
N VAL A 216 7.00 17.16 -3.09
CA VAL A 216 5.99 16.33 -3.75
C VAL A 216 6.66 15.30 -4.66
N ILE A 217 6.11 14.08 -4.69
CA ILE A 217 6.38 13.10 -5.74
C ILE A 217 5.22 13.16 -6.74
N LEU A 218 5.50 13.62 -7.96
CA LEU A 218 4.54 13.70 -9.05
C LEU A 218 4.58 12.40 -9.88
N ILE A 219 3.45 11.70 -9.93
CA ILE A 219 3.26 10.48 -10.73
C ILE A 219 2.14 10.73 -11.72
N MET A 220 2.41 10.45 -12.99
CA MET A 220 1.41 10.46 -14.05
C MET A 220 1.24 9.04 -14.57
N THR A 221 0.00 8.59 -14.77
CA THR A 221 -0.23 7.29 -15.43
C THR A 221 -0.72 7.51 -16.84
N THR A 222 -0.28 6.65 -17.75
CA THR A 222 -0.79 6.63 -19.12
C THR A 222 -1.03 5.22 -19.62
N ASN A 223 -2.05 5.06 -20.45
CA ASN A 223 -2.29 3.83 -21.20
C ASN A 223 -1.69 3.88 -22.61
N ALA A 224 -0.94 4.94 -22.95
CA ALA A 224 -0.18 5.03 -24.20
C ALA A 224 0.79 3.85 -24.33
N GLY A 225 0.95 3.34 -25.56
CA GLY A 225 1.72 2.12 -25.88
C GLY A 225 0.88 0.85 -25.86
N ALA A 226 -0.01 0.68 -24.87
CA ALA A 226 -0.77 -0.56 -24.69
C ALA A 226 -1.77 -0.87 -25.82
N SER A 227 -2.38 0.15 -26.43
CA SER A 227 -3.32 -0.03 -27.55
C SER A 227 -2.62 -0.39 -28.87
N GLU A 228 -1.36 -0.02 -29.04
CA GLU A 228 -0.54 -0.38 -30.20
C GLU A 228 0.01 -1.80 -30.03
N MET A 229 0.49 -2.15 -28.82
CA MET A 229 0.84 -3.54 -28.46
C MET A 229 -0.32 -4.53 -28.65
N ALA A 230 -1.57 -4.10 -28.41
CA ALA A 230 -2.76 -4.92 -28.55
C ALA A 230 -3.23 -5.08 -30.02
N LYS A 231 -2.71 -4.28 -30.95
CA LYS A 231 -2.94 -4.52 -32.39
C LYS A 231 -2.08 -5.71 -32.79
N ALA A 232 -2.72 -6.84 -33.10
CA ALA A 232 -2.03 -7.97 -33.69
C ALA A 232 -1.27 -7.51 -34.93
N ALA A 233 0.01 -7.86 -35.03
CA ALA A 233 0.80 -7.66 -36.24
C ALA A 233 0.18 -8.50 -37.36
N ILE A 234 -0.67 -7.88 -38.19
CA ILE A 234 -1.24 -8.54 -39.38
C ILE A 234 -0.12 -8.62 -40.43
N GLY A 235 0.48 -9.79 -40.60
CA GLY A 235 1.47 -10.05 -41.65
C GLY A 235 2.37 -11.26 -41.38
N PHE A 236 2.79 -11.95 -42.45
CA PHE A 236 3.72 -13.08 -42.43
C PHE A 236 5.14 -12.61 -42.01
N GLY A 237 5.35 -12.43 -40.71
CA GLY A 237 6.61 -11.92 -40.15
C GLY A 237 6.43 -11.20 -38.81
N SER A 238 5.52 -11.68 -37.96
CA SER A 238 5.17 -11.09 -36.67
C SER A 238 6.31 -11.19 -35.64
N SER A 239 7.39 -10.43 -35.85
CA SER A 239 8.23 -10.02 -34.72
C SER A 239 7.49 -8.89 -34.01
N LYS A 240 7.30 -9.00 -32.68
CA LYS A 240 6.92 -7.85 -31.85
C LYS A 240 7.91 -6.74 -32.16
N ARG A 241 7.46 -5.62 -32.75
CA ARG A 241 8.33 -4.47 -32.96
C ARG A 241 8.70 -3.90 -31.59
N THR A 242 9.93 -4.14 -31.18
CA THR A 242 10.53 -3.49 -30.01
C THR A 242 10.61 -1.99 -30.28
N GLY A 243 9.93 -1.17 -29.46
CA GLY A 243 10.00 0.30 -29.55
C GLY A 243 8.67 1.04 -29.77
N GLU A 244 7.55 0.35 -30.03
CA GLU A 244 6.24 1.00 -30.19
C GLU A 244 5.80 1.78 -28.94
N ASP A 245 6.17 1.30 -27.74
CA ASP A 245 5.90 2.01 -26.48
C ASP A 245 6.61 3.36 -26.40
N GLU A 246 7.86 3.43 -26.86
CA GLU A 246 8.63 4.68 -26.90
C GLU A 246 8.07 5.65 -27.94
N GLU A 247 7.67 5.16 -29.12
CA GLU A 247 7.04 6.01 -30.14
C GLU A 247 5.72 6.60 -29.67
N ALA A 248 4.86 5.79 -29.04
CA ALA A 248 3.60 6.25 -28.48
C ALA A 248 3.83 7.32 -27.40
N LEU A 249 4.82 7.11 -26.53
CA LEU A 249 5.21 8.09 -25.52
C LEU A 249 5.78 9.37 -26.11
N ASN A 250 6.60 9.26 -27.16
CA ASN A 250 7.20 10.38 -27.87
C ASN A 250 6.18 11.25 -28.60
N ARG A 251 5.05 10.64 -29.00
CA ARG A 251 3.91 11.34 -29.59
C ARG A 251 3.04 12.03 -28.54
N LEU A 252 2.83 11.40 -27.38
CA LEU A 252 2.03 11.96 -26.30
C LEU A 252 2.76 13.12 -25.61
N PHE A 253 4.04 12.96 -25.29
CA PHE A 253 4.82 13.93 -24.57
C PHE A 253 5.82 14.63 -25.47
N THR A 254 5.74 15.97 -25.48
CA THR A 254 6.73 16.80 -26.18
C THR A 254 8.15 16.52 -25.66
N PRO A 255 9.19 16.73 -26.46
CA PRO A 255 10.58 16.59 -26.00
C PRO A 255 10.86 17.43 -24.75
N GLU A 256 10.28 18.63 -24.67
CA GLU A 256 10.39 19.51 -23.51
C GLU A 256 9.86 18.85 -22.24
N PHE A 257 8.67 18.24 -22.30
CA PHE A 257 8.08 17.55 -21.16
C PHE A 257 8.91 16.32 -20.74
N ARG A 258 9.33 15.50 -21.71
CA ARG A 258 10.14 14.29 -21.46
C ARG A 258 11.46 14.61 -20.77
N ASN A 259 12.12 15.71 -21.16
CA ASN A 259 13.37 16.14 -20.57
C ASN A 259 13.24 16.64 -19.11
N ARG A 260 12.00 16.80 -18.59
CA ARG A 260 11.74 17.14 -17.19
C ARG A 260 11.33 15.95 -16.32
N LEU A 261 11.12 14.78 -16.93
CA LEU A 261 10.86 13.55 -16.19
C LEU A 261 12.17 12.98 -15.64
N ASP A 262 12.12 12.45 -14.43
CA ASP A 262 13.26 11.72 -13.87
C ASP A 262 13.36 10.31 -14.45
N ALA A 263 12.20 9.67 -14.62
CA ALA A 263 12.12 8.35 -15.21
C ALA A 263 10.73 8.09 -15.80
N VAL A 264 10.73 7.33 -16.88
CA VAL A 264 9.54 6.64 -17.39
C VAL A 264 9.61 5.22 -16.86
N ILE A 265 8.58 4.80 -16.15
CA ILE A 265 8.49 3.51 -15.48
C ILE A 265 7.54 2.60 -16.29
N PRO A 266 8.06 1.63 -17.06
CA PRO A 266 7.22 0.75 -17.87
C PRO A 266 6.59 -0.36 -17.02
N PHE A 267 5.30 -0.60 -17.22
CA PHE A 267 4.53 -1.68 -16.62
C PHE A 267 4.14 -2.71 -17.68
N ALA A 268 4.46 -3.97 -17.42
CA ALA A 268 4.20 -5.07 -18.33
C ALA A 268 2.80 -5.67 -18.11
N PRO A 269 2.22 -6.35 -19.12
CA PRO A 269 1.07 -7.23 -18.94
C PRO A 269 1.34 -8.29 -17.85
N LEU A 270 0.29 -8.68 -17.12
CA LEU A 270 0.42 -9.61 -16.01
C LEU A 270 0.42 -11.07 -16.51
N PRO A 271 1.45 -11.88 -16.22
CA PRO A 271 1.41 -13.30 -16.53
C PRO A 271 0.41 -14.03 -15.62
N THR A 272 -0.14 -15.15 -16.08
CA THR A 272 -1.17 -15.91 -15.33
C THR A 272 -0.76 -16.26 -13.90
N THR A 273 0.51 -16.57 -13.68
CA THR A 273 1.06 -16.86 -12.34
C THR A 273 0.95 -15.67 -11.38
N VAL A 274 1.05 -14.44 -11.89
CA VAL A 274 0.89 -13.21 -11.10
C VAL A 274 -0.58 -12.98 -10.77
N ILE A 275 -1.48 -13.29 -11.70
CA ILE A 275 -2.93 -13.16 -11.51
C ILE A 275 -3.41 -14.06 -10.37
N HIS A 276 -2.87 -15.28 -10.27
CA HIS A 276 -3.16 -16.18 -9.15
C HIS A 276 -2.81 -15.52 -7.81
N LYS A 277 -1.65 -14.85 -7.71
CA LYS A 277 -1.26 -14.10 -6.51
C LYS A 277 -2.18 -12.92 -6.23
N VAL A 278 -2.68 -12.24 -7.27
CA VAL A 278 -3.66 -11.16 -7.13
C VAL A 278 -4.99 -11.68 -6.58
N VAL A 279 -5.46 -12.84 -7.05
CA VAL A 279 -6.64 -13.51 -6.49
C VAL A 279 -6.42 -13.83 -5.02
N GLN A 280 -5.30 -14.47 -4.66
CA GLN A 280 -4.96 -14.78 -3.27
C GLN A 280 -4.97 -13.51 -2.39
N LYS A 281 -4.41 -12.40 -2.85
CA LYS A 281 -4.45 -11.11 -2.13
C LYS A 281 -5.88 -10.64 -1.86
N PHE A 282 -6.77 -10.68 -2.86
CA PHE A 282 -8.17 -10.28 -2.66
C PHE A 282 -8.91 -11.21 -1.68
N ILE A 283 -8.53 -12.49 -1.66
CA ILE A 283 -9.11 -13.48 -0.78
C ILE A 283 -8.63 -13.29 0.66
N MET A 284 -7.35 -13.02 0.88
CA MET A 284 -6.84 -12.65 2.21
C MET A 284 -7.53 -11.39 2.76
N GLN A 285 -7.82 -10.41 1.90
CA GLN A 285 -8.58 -9.21 2.29
C GLN A 285 -10.03 -9.57 2.68
N LEU A 286 -10.64 -10.52 1.99
CA LEU A 286 -11.98 -11.02 2.31
C LEU A 286 -11.96 -11.83 3.63
N GLU A 287 -10.99 -12.71 3.81
CA GLU A 287 -10.77 -13.48 5.06
C GLU A 287 -10.65 -12.55 6.27
N ALA A 288 -9.87 -11.47 6.17
CA ALA A 288 -9.76 -10.48 7.22
C ALA A 288 -11.14 -9.90 7.61
N GLN A 289 -11.98 -9.55 6.62
CA GLN A 289 -13.34 -9.05 6.86
C GLN A 289 -14.29 -10.10 7.47
N LEU A 290 -14.08 -11.38 7.14
CA LEU A 290 -14.89 -12.49 7.63
C LEU A 290 -14.50 -12.93 9.04
N SER A 291 -13.22 -12.78 9.39
CA SER A 291 -12.71 -13.11 10.72
C SER A 291 -13.41 -12.31 11.83
N GLU A 292 -13.76 -11.05 11.57
CA GLU A 292 -14.56 -10.20 12.48
C GLU A 292 -15.95 -10.78 12.78
N ARG A 293 -16.43 -11.70 11.94
CA ARG A 293 -17.72 -12.38 12.07
C ARG A 293 -17.59 -13.85 12.48
N ASN A 294 -16.39 -14.28 12.93
CA ASN A 294 -16.07 -15.67 13.25
C ASN A 294 -16.33 -16.64 12.07
N VAL A 295 -16.13 -16.17 10.83
CA VAL A 295 -16.24 -17.02 9.64
C VAL A 295 -14.83 -17.33 9.13
N THR A 296 -14.49 -18.62 9.12
CA THR A 296 -13.27 -19.13 8.49
C THR A 296 -13.55 -19.37 7.02
N PHE A 297 -12.68 -18.89 6.14
CA PHE A 297 -12.82 -19.02 4.70
C PHE A 297 -11.67 -19.87 4.17
N ASP A 298 -12.01 -20.89 3.39
CA ASP A 298 -11.06 -21.81 2.78
C ASP A 298 -11.30 -21.86 1.26
N LEU A 299 -10.26 -21.62 0.47
CA LEU A 299 -10.32 -21.55 -0.99
C LEU A 299 -9.38 -22.56 -1.61
N HIS A 300 -9.96 -23.50 -2.35
CA HIS A 300 -9.20 -24.54 -3.00
C HIS A 300 -8.50 -24.03 -4.29
N GLU A 301 -7.39 -24.67 -4.70
CA GLU A 301 -6.54 -24.19 -5.80
C GLU A 301 -7.27 -24.14 -7.16
N ASP A 302 -8.21 -25.06 -7.39
CA ASP A 302 -9.06 -25.10 -8.58
C ASP A 302 -9.93 -23.83 -8.69
N ALA A 303 -10.44 -23.33 -7.58
CA ALA A 303 -11.23 -22.10 -7.52
C ALA A 303 -10.36 -20.87 -7.79
N ILE A 304 -9.10 -20.85 -7.32
CA ILE A 304 -8.14 -19.79 -7.67
C ILE A 304 -7.89 -19.76 -9.17
N ALA A 305 -7.66 -20.92 -9.79
CA ALA A 305 -7.44 -21.02 -11.23
C ALA A 305 -8.67 -20.55 -12.02
N TRP A 306 -9.87 -20.98 -11.62
CA TRP A 306 -11.13 -20.57 -12.27
C TRP A 306 -11.39 -19.06 -12.16
N LEU A 307 -11.16 -18.47 -10.98
CA LEU A 307 -11.30 -17.03 -10.77
C LEU A 307 -10.30 -16.23 -11.60
N SER A 308 -9.07 -16.74 -11.71
CA SER A 308 -8.00 -16.12 -12.49
C SER A 308 -8.32 -16.13 -13.97
N GLU A 309 -8.76 -17.28 -14.51
CA GLU A 309 -9.15 -17.42 -15.91
C GLU A 309 -10.34 -16.52 -16.27
N LYS A 310 -11.37 -16.49 -15.41
CA LYS A 310 -12.58 -15.71 -15.69
C LYS A 310 -12.42 -14.21 -15.46
N GLY A 311 -11.54 -13.81 -14.56
CA GLY A 311 -11.35 -12.40 -14.18
C GLY A 311 -10.16 -11.71 -14.83
N TYR A 312 -9.39 -12.43 -15.65
CA TYR A 312 -8.34 -11.85 -16.46
C TYR A 312 -8.81 -11.59 -17.89
N ASP A 313 -8.38 -10.45 -18.42
CA ASP A 313 -8.58 -10.06 -19.81
C ASP A 313 -7.28 -9.38 -20.27
N ASP A 314 -6.74 -9.78 -21.42
CA ASP A 314 -5.46 -9.24 -21.93
C ASP A 314 -5.49 -7.71 -22.14
N LYS A 315 -6.67 -7.12 -22.39
CA LYS A 315 -6.84 -5.67 -22.58
C LYS A 315 -7.08 -4.94 -21.26
N MET A 316 -7.78 -5.56 -20.33
CA MET A 316 -8.22 -4.94 -19.07
C MET A 316 -7.37 -5.34 -17.85
N GLY A 317 -6.41 -6.26 -18.02
CA GLY A 317 -5.56 -6.79 -16.97
C GLY A 317 -6.36 -7.45 -15.84
N ALA A 318 -5.95 -7.21 -14.60
CA ALA A 318 -6.60 -7.71 -13.39
C ALA A 318 -7.86 -6.93 -12.98
N ARG A 319 -8.27 -5.89 -13.72
CA ARG A 319 -9.39 -4.99 -13.34
C ARG A 319 -10.73 -5.73 -13.16
N PRO A 320 -11.10 -6.74 -13.98
CA PRO A 320 -12.34 -7.48 -13.81
C PRO A 320 -12.39 -8.40 -12.57
N LEU A 321 -11.24 -8.79 -11.99
CA LEU A 321 -11.18 -9.76 -10.89
C LEU A 321 -12.04 -9.36 -9.69
N ALA A 322 -12.01 -8.10 -9.29
CA ALA A 322 -12.80 -7.61 -8.16
C ALA A 322 -14.30 -7.85 -8.38
N ARG A 323 -14.79 -7.68 -9.61
CA ARG A 323 -16.19 -7.94 -9.98
C ARG A 323 -16.49 -9.43 -9.99
N VAL A 324 -15.60 -10.26 -10.51
CA VAL A 324 -15.77 -11.73 -10.52
C VAL A 324 -15.85 -12.27 -9.09
N ILE A 325 -14.97 -11.83 -8.19
CA ILE A 325 -14.99 -12.18 -6.77
C ILE A 325 -16.26 -11.66 -6.08
N GLN A 326 -16.68 -10.43 -6.38
CA GLN A 326 -17.90 -9.84 -5.83
C GLN A 326 -19.14 -10.69 -6.16
N GLU A 327 -19.33 -11.05 -7.43
CA GLU A 327 -20.51 -11.78 -7.89
C GLU A 327 -20.50 -13.25 -7.48
N ASN A 328 -19.35 -13.93 -7.55
CA ASN A 328 -19.28 -15.38 -7.35
C ASN A 328 -18.96 -15.79 -5.92
N ILE A 329 -18.37 -14.91 -5.10
CA ILE A 329 -17.97 -15.23 -3.72
C ILE A 329 -18.72 -14.34 -2.72
N LYS A 330 -18.54 -13.01 -2.80
CA LYS A 330 -19.06 -12.11 -1.75
C LYS A 330 -20.58 -12.09 -1.69
N LYS A 331 -21.25 -12.10 -2.85
CA LYS A 331 -22.72 -12.01 -2.92
C LYS A 331 -23.42 -13.26 -2.37
N PRO A 332 -23.05 -14.51 -2.74
CA PRO A 332 -23.66 -15.66 -2.08
C PRO A 332 -23.26 -15.78 -0.60
N LEU A 333 -22.02 -15.42 -0.24
CA LEU A 333 -21.56 -15.42 1.14
C LEU A 333 -22.35 -14.42 2.03
N ALA A 334 -22.69 -13.24 1.50
CA ALA A 334 -23.51 -12.27 2.20
C ALA A 334 -24.90 -12.84 2.54
N ASN A 335 -25.50 -13.64 1.64
CA ASN A 335 -26.76 -14.31 1.92
C ASN A 335 -26.62 -15.36 3.04
N GLU A 336 -25.54 -16.15 3.03
CA GLU A 336 -25.28 -17.14 4.09
C GLU A 336 -25.03 -16.50 5.46
N ILE A 337 -24.37 -15.35 5.49
CA ILE A 337 -24.12 -14.61 6.75
C ILE A 337 -25.40 -13.94 7.27
N LEU A 338 -26.21 -13.34 6.39
CA LEU A 338 -27.42 -12.61 6.80
C LEU A 338 -28.60 -13.52 7.10
N PHE A 339 -28.75 -14.62 6.37
CA PHE A 339 -29.95 -15.46 6.38
C PHE A 339 -29.67 -16.96 6.56
N GLY A 340 -28.45 -17.41 6.24
CA GLY A 340 -28.10 -18.82 6.19
C GLY A 340 -27.32 -19.36 7.39
N LYS A 341 -26.46 -20.34 7.11
CA LYS A 341 -25.78 -21.17 8.12
C LYS A 341 -24.67 -20.43 8.87
N LEU A 342 -24.16 -19.33 8.30
CA LEU A 342 -23.02 -18.58 8.83
C LEU A 342 -23.41 -17.41 9.76
N LYS A 343 -24.69 -17.30 10.13
CA LYS A 343 -25.19 -16.23 11.04
C LYS A 343 -24.43 -16.11 12.36
N LYS A 344 -23.89 -17.22 12.87
CA LYS A 344 -23.18 -17.29 14.16
C LYS A 344 -21.69 -17.62 14.00
N GLY A 345 -21.15 -17.45 12.80
CA GLY A 345 -19.84 -17.97 12.45
C GLY A 345 -19.91 -19.38 11.85
N GLY A 346 -18.75 -19.90 11.46
CA GLY A 346 -18.62 -21.20 10.80
C GLY A 346 -17.46 -21.25 9.81
N VAL A 347 -17.42 -22.31 9.02
CA VAL A 347 -16.42 -22.52 7.97
C VAL A 347 -17.11 -22.49 6.62
N VAL A 348 -16.55 -21.75 5.66
CA VAL A 348 -16.95 -21.79 4.26
C VAL A 348 -15.80 -22.32 3.43
N THR A 349 -16.07 -23.36 2.65
CA THR A 349 -15.12 -23.95 1.71
C THR A 349 -15.58 -23.65 0.28
N VAL A 350 -14.65 -23.18 -0.55
CA VAL A 350 -14.91 -22.73 -1.91
C VAL A 350 -14.18 -23.64 -2.90
N THR A 351 -14.95 -24.32 -3.75
CA THR A 351 -14.45 -25.28 -4.75
C THR A 351 -15.06 -25.01 -6.13
N VAL A 352 -14.55 -25.68 -7.16
CA VAL A 352 -15.13 -25.63 -8.51
C VAL A 352 -15.99 -26.87 -8.76
N GLY A 353 -17.19 -26.68 -9.30
CA GLY A 353 -18.05 -27.77 -9.71
C GLY A 353 -19.03 -27.36 -10.81
N LYS A 354 -19.88 -28.30 -11.22
CA LYS A 354 -20.97 -28.03 -12.17
C LYS A 354 -22.14 -27.41 -11.44
N LYS A 355 -22.61 -26.27 -11.95
CA LYS A 355 -23.85 -25.62 -11.49
C LYS A 355 -25.08 -26.31 -12.10
N GLU A 356 -26.26 -25.99 -11.57
CA GLU A 356 -27.54 -26.54 -12.03
C GLU A 356 -27.84 -26.25 -13.50
N ASP A 357 -27.21 -25.22 -14.09
CA ASP A 357 -27.29 -24.84 -15.50
C ASP A 357 -26.32 -25.62 -16.41
N GLY A 358 -25.53 -26.56 -15.86
CA GLY A 358 -24.52 -27.33 -16.59
C GLY A 358 -23.19 -26.61 -16.81
N SER A 359 -23.05 -25.35 -16.40
CA SER A 359 -21.81 -24.59 -16.48
C SER A 359 -20.87 -24.89 -15.32
N THR A 360 -19.56 -24.82 -15.56
CA THR A 360 -18.55 -24.92 -14.50
C THR A 360 -18.48 -23.60 -13.73
N GLY A 361 -18.59 -23.65 -12.40
CA GLY A 361 -18.48 -22.45 -11.57
C GLY A 361 -18.15 -22.72 -10.12
N ILE A 362 -18.04 -21.62 -9.37
CA ILE A 362 -17.76 -21.65 -7.94
C ILE A 362 -18.95 -22.22 -7.17
N LEU A 363 -18.66 -23.18 -6.30
CA LEU A 363 -19.54 -23.73 -5.28
C LEU A 363 -19.05 -23.30 -3.91
N LEU A 364 -20.00 -22.91 -3.04
CA LEU A 364 -19.76 -22.49 -1.68
C LEU A 364 -20.44 -23.49 -0.75
N ASP A 365 -19.65 -24.25 0.01
CA ASP A 365 -20.16 -25.12 1.06
C ASP A 365 -19.95 -24.45 2.41
N ALA A 366 -21.04 -24.24 3.15
CA ALA A 366 -21.04 -23.53 4.43
C ALA A 366 -21.45 -24.47 5.55
N ILE A 367 -20.59 -24.56 6.57
CA ILE A 367 -20.77 -25.37 7.77
C ILE A 367 -20.88 -24.43 8.97
N ALA A 368 -21.96 -24.55 9.74
CA ALA A 368 -22.16 -23.75 10.94
C ALA A 368 -21.27 -24.25 12.09
N ASP A 369 -20.76 -23.32 12.91
CA ASP A 369 -19.85 -23.60 14.04
C ASP A 369 -20.49 -24.46 15.14
N THR A 370 -21.82 -24.63 15.13
CA THR A 370 -22.57 -25.45 16.09
C THR A 370 -22.65 -26.95 15.75
N ALA A 371 -22.02 -27.41 14.67
CA ALA A 371 -22.04 -28.83 14.32
C ALA A 371 -20.90 -29.58 15.07
N PRO A 372 -21.20 -30.50 16.01
CA PRO A 372 -20.15 -31.28 16.66
C PRO A 372 -19.50 -32.19 15.61
N ILE A 373 -18.22 -31.95 15.33
CA ILE A 373 -17.37 -32.90 14.62
C ILE A 373 -17.28 -34.12 15.54
N ARG A 374 -18.11 -35.14 15.30
CA ARG A 374 -17.89 -36.46 15.88
C ARG A 374 -16.70 -37.06 15.12
N PRO A 375 -15.53 -37.28 15.76
CA PRO A 375 -14.49 -38.05 15.12
C PRO A 375 -15.07 -39.43 14.76
N LYS A 376 -14.86 -39.87 13.51
CA LYS A 376 -15.21 -41.23 13.11
C LYS A 376 -14.49 -42.20 14.06
N PRO A 377 -15.16 -43.24 14.58
CA PRO A 377 -14.47 -44.27 15.34
C PRO A 377 -13.42 -44.90 14.43
N GLU A 378 -12.17 -44.94 14.89
CA GLU A 378 -11.14 -45.79 14.32
C GLU A 378 -11.68 -47.22 14.28
N ALA A 379 -11.60 -47.87 13.12
CA ALA A 379 -12.04 -49.24 12.95
C ALA A 379 -11.28 -50.14 13.93
N GLU A 380 -12.01 -50.88 14.77
CA GLU A 380 -11.46 -51.92 15.63
C GLU A 380 -10.69 -52.92 14.75
N VAL A 381 -9.39 -53.05 15.03
CA VAL A 381 -8.54 -54.09 14.46
C VAL A 381 -8.99 -55.40 15.09
N GLY A 382 -9.69 -56.22 14.32
CA GLY A 382 -10.11 -57.55 14.74
C GLY A 382 -8.91 -58.46 15.03
N ASP A 383 -9.00 -59.16 16.16
CA ASP A 383 -8.11 -60.25 16.56
C ASP A 383 -7.94 -61.27 15.43
N VAL A 384 -6.69 -61.58 15.10
CA VAL A 384 -6.32 -62.71 14.25
C VAL A 384 -5.93 -63.86 15.18
N PRO A 385 -6.56 -65.06 15.11
CA PRO A 385 -6.09 -66.18 15.90
C PRO A 385 -4.82 -66.75 15.28
N ALA A 386 -3.84 -66.99 16.15
CA ALA A 386 -2.60 -67.69 15.83
C ALA A 386 -2.83 -69.21 15.84
N GLU A 387 -2.57 -69.87 14.73
CA GLU A 387 -2.11 -71.26 14.71
C GLU A 387 -0.96 -71.42 13.71
N VAL A 388 -0.05 -72.29 14.11
CA VAL A 388 1.32 -72.51 13.63
C VAL A 388 1.31 -73.70 12.70
N GLU A 389 2.10 -73.68 11.62
CA GLU A 389 2.79 -74.88 11.15
C GLU A 389 4.03 -74.53 10.31
N GLU A 390 5.09 -75.29 10.55
CA GLU A 390 6.45 -75.23 10.03
C GLU A 390 6.51 -75.63 8.55
N ASP A 391 7.51 -75.14 7.78
CA ASP A 391 8.62 -75.98 7.28
C ASP A 391 9.44 -75.30 6.16
N ASP A 392 10.74 -75.57 6.24
CA ASP A 392 11.81 -75.61 5.23
C ASP A 392 12.26 -74.40 4.38
N GLY A 393 13.52 -74.00 4.66
CA GLY A 393 14.63 -74.09 3.70
C GLY A 393 14.73 -73.07 2.57
N ASP A 394 15.68 -72.13 2.66
CA ASP A 394 17.00 -72.27 2.03
C ASP A 394 17.81 -70.94 2.12
N THR A 395 19.11 -71.12 2.20
CA THR A 395 20.22 -70.18 2.19
C THR A 395 20.16 -69.14 1.05
N VAL A 396 20.71 -67.93 1.18
CA VAL A 396 22.11 -67.61 0.81
C VAL A 396 22.54 -66.25 1.36
N LYS A 397 23.81 -66.24 1.81
CA LYS A 397 24.64 -65.15 2.32
C LYS A 397 24.82 -63.98 1.32
N THR A 398 24.87 -62.74 1.85
CA THR A 398 26.06 -61.89 1.65
C THR A 398 26.25 -60.87 2.77
N ARG A 399 27.52 -60.69 3.16
CA ARG A 399 28.05 -59.91 4.29
C ARG A 399 28.50 -58.52 3.85
N SER A 400 28.29 -57.51 4.70
CA SER A 400 29.23 -56.42 5.11
C SER A 400 28.41 -55.44 5.99
N ARG A 401 28.53 -55.25 7.33
CA ARG A 401 29.68 -55.02 8.25
C ARG A 401 30.57 -53.87 7.73
N VAL A 402 30.88 -52.75 8.39
CA VAL A 402 30.91 -52.19 9.78
C VAL A 402 31.04 -50.65 9.59
N GLY A 403 30.74 -49.70 10.49
CA GLY A 403 30.44 -49.63 11.93
C GLY A 403 30.06 -48.19 12.33
N LYS A 404 29.21 -48.01 13.34
CA LYS A 404 29.54 -47.76 14.77
C LYS A 404 30.21 -46.40 15.06
N ALA A 405 29.47 -45.54 15.75
CA ALA A 405 29.86 -45.07 17.07
C ALA A 405 28.61 -44.65 17.87
N ALA A 406 28.46 -45.26 19.04
CA ALA A 406 27.51 -44.91 20.08
C ALA A 406 28.33 -44.50 21.31
N THR A 407 27.88 -43.49 22.04
CA THR A 407 28.16 -43.34 23.48
C THR A 407 26.96 -42.66 24.14
N ALA A 408 26.47 -43.31 25.19
CA ALA A 408 25.41 -42.87 26.09
C ALA A 408 25.98 -42.77 27.53
N ALA A 409 25.13 -42.25 28.43
CA ALA A 409 25.22 -42.10 29.89
C ALA A 409 25.81 -40.74 30.34
N ASP A 410 25.01 -39.78 30.85
CA ASP A 410 24.14 -39.74 32.06
C ASP A 410 24.92 -39.43 33.35
N ASN A 411 24.71 -38.24 33.93
CA ASN A 411 24.40 -38.09 35.36
C ASN A 411 23.95 -36.66 35.77
N ARG A 412 22.69 -36.62 36.19
CA ARG A 412 22.00 -35.88 37.28
C ARG A 412 22.70 -34.80 38.14
N ARG A 413 21.84 -33.81 38.49
CA ARG A 413 21.63 -33.04 39.75
C ARG A 413 21.88 -31.53 39.61
N SER A 414 21.17 -30.58 40.23
CA SER A 414 19.82 -30.42 40.79
C SER A 414 19.74 -29.01 41.43
N ALA A 415 18.62 -28.30 41.24
CA ALA A 415 17.92 -27.41 42.20
C ALA A 415 18.56 -26.11 42.75
N LYS A 416 17.90 -24.96 42.51
CA LYS A 416 17.25 -23.99 43.46
C LYS A 416 17.08 -22.64 42.73
N ALA A 417 15.90 -22.04 42.52
CA ALA A 417 14.78 -21.65 43.39
C ALA A 417 15.14 -20.65 44.50
N SER A 418 14.75 -19.38 44.31
CA SER A 418 14.21 -18.50 45.36
C SER A 418 13.75 -17.14 44.80
N SER A 419 12.44 -16.94 44.73
CA SER A 419 11.80 -15.65 45.04
C SER A 419 11.82 -15.41 46.57
N PRO A 420 11.54 -14.19 47.02
CA PRO A 420 10.42 -14.04 47.94
C PRO A 420 9.54 -12.80 47.67
N SER A 421 8.23 -12.99 47.93
CA SER A 421 7.24 -11.99 48.34
C SER A 421 7.63 -11.40 49.73
N GLU A 422 7.23 -10.22 50.18
CA GLU A 422 5.85 -9.83 50.53
C GLU A 422 5.83 -8.36 51.05
N SER A 423 4.69 -7.70 50.83
CA SER A 423 3.97 -6.69 51.66
C SER A 423 4.65 -5.45 52.28
N ASP A 424 4.10 -4.27 51.99
CA ASP A 424 3.51 -3.38 53.03
C ASP A 424 2.65 -2.26 52.38
N GLU A 425 1.34 -2.27 52.68
CA GLU A 425 0.46 -1.08 52.64
C GLU A 425 0.65 -0.25 53.93
N PRO A 426 0.20 1.01 53.94
CA PRO A 426 -0.90 1.28 54.86
C PRO A 426 -2.00 2.19 54.31
N GLU A 427 -3.15 2.04 54.96
CA GLU A 427 -4.46 2.67 54.77
C GLU A 427 -4.50 4.21 54.89
N GLY A 428 -5.48 4.80 54.18
CA GLY A 428 -6.47 5.65 54.84
C GLY A 428 -6.36 7.18 54.71
N LYS A 429 -7.17 7.76 53.81
CA LYS A 429 -8.25 8.73 54.14
C LYS A 429 -8.92 9.32 52.89
N SER A 430 -10.24 9.13 52.78
CA SER A 430 -11.13 10.01 52.02
C SER A 430 -11.24 11.40 52.70
N PRO A 431 -11.72 12.42 51.97
CA PRO A 431 -13.15 12.72 52.09
C PRO A 431 -13.86 13.02 50.75
N ARG A 432 -15.18 12.89 50.85
CA ARG A 432 -16.21 13.12 49.84
C ARG A 432 -16.45 14.61 49.52
N LYS A 433 -17.17 14.81 48.40
CA LYS A 433 -18.26 15.78 48.09
C LYS A 433 -17.95 17.05 47.27
N GLY A 434 -18.77 17.20 46.21
CA GLY A 434 -19.14 18.44 45.50
C GLY A 434 -18.59 18.47 44.07
N GLY A 435 -19.34 18.44 42.96
CA GLY A 435 -20.74 18.79 42.70
C GLY A 435 -20.81 20.08 41.86
N GLY A 436 -21.15 19.94 40.56
CA GLY A 436 -21.49 21.05 39.65
C GLY A 436 -20.29 21.93 39.21
N THR A 437 -20.23 22.58 38.05
CA THR A 437 -21.24 22.93 37.05
C THR A 437 -20.49 23.53 35.84
N VAL A 438 -20.99 23.24 34.64
CA VAL A 438 -20.56 23.82 33.36
C VAL A 438 -20.90 25.32 33.29
N PRO A 439 -20.01 26.20 32.81
CA PRO A 439 -20.40 27.54 32.36
C PRO A 439 -20.58 27.58 30.83
N LYS A 440 -21.82 27.85 30.39
CA LYS A 440 -22.13 28.36 29.05
C LYS A 440 -21.74 29.84 28.98
N VAL A 441 -21.16 30.28 27.86
CA VAL A 441 -20.95 31.70 27.53
C VAL A 441 -21.75 32.04 26.26
N PRO A 442 -22.36 33.23 26.15
CA PRO A 442 -23.42 33.54 25.19
C PRO A 442 -22.89 34.10 23.87
N ARG A 443 -23.69 33.90 22.81
CA ARG A 443 -23.56 34.56 21.51
C ARG A 443 -23.87 36.06 21.63
N LYS A 444 -23.09 36.87 20.92
CA LYS A 444 -23.51 38.13 20.32
C LYS A 444 -23.21 38.07 18.83
#